data_AF-A0A6N2RV78-F1
#
_entry.id   AF-A0A6N2RV78-F1
#
_cell.length_a   1.000
_cell.length_b   1.000
_cell.length_c   1.000
_cell.angle_alpha   90.00
_cell.angle_beta   90.00
_cell.angle_gamma   90.00
#
_symmetry.space_group_name_H-M   'P 1'
#
loop_
_entity.id
_entity.type
_entity.pdbx_description
1 polymer ?
#
loop_
_entity_poly.entity_id
_entity_poly.type
_entity_poly.pdbx_seq_one_letter_code
_entity_poly.pdbx_strand_id
1 'polypeptide(L)'
;MKRLLLLFVFSFSLLFGAVNINTASKEELMTLKGIGEATAEAIIEYRKENKFTKIEDIKNVKGIGDKKFESIKEDIEVKDSKK
;
A
#
# COMPACT_ATOMS: atom_id res chain seq x y z
N MET A 1 35.58 -0.86 -5.01
CA MET A 1 35.09 -0.27 -3.74
C MET A 1 34.48 1.10 -3.99
N LYS A 2 33.19 1.15 -4.33
CA LYS A 2 32.36 2.36 -4.25
C LYS A 2 30.95 1.88 -3.90
N ARG A 3 30.77 1.43 -2.65
CA ARG A 3 29.43 1.33 -2.05
C ARG A 3 29.01 2.77 -1.78
N LEU A 4 28.58 3.42 -2.85
CA LEU A 4 28.16 4.80 -2.89
C LEU A 4 26.79 4.88 -2.20
N LEU A 5 26.82 5.26 -0.93
CA LEU A 5 25.81 6.07 -0.27
C LEU A 5 24.35 5.83 -0.71
N LEU A 6 23.82 4.62 -0.51
CA LEU A 6 22.40 4.47 -0.23
C LEU A 6 22.24 4.63 1.27
N LEU A 7 22.26 5.90 1.71
CA LEU A 7 21.55 6.29 2.92
C LEU A 7 20.09 5.97 2.66
N PHE A 8 19.77 4.71 2.93
CA PHE A 8 18.44 4.20 3.16
C PHE A 8 17.76 5.24 4.05
N VAL A 9 16.80 5.96 3.48
CA VAL A 9 15.82 6.73 4.24
C VAL A 9 14.98 5.68 4.98
N PHE A 10 15.58 5.02 5.97
CA PHE A 10 15.01 3.94 6.78
C PHE A 10 14.45 4.50 8.09
N SER A 11 14.05 5.76 8.09
CA SER A 11 13.49 6.39 9.28
C SER A 11 12.68 7.61 8.90
N PHE A 12 11.64 7.43 8.08
CA PHE A 12 10.58 8.43 8.00
C PHE A 12 9.22 7.78 7.75
N SER A 13 8.74 6.97 8.69
CA SER A 13 7.36 6.45 8.62
C SER A 13 6.70 6.31 9.99
N LEU A 14 7.12 7.11 10.99
CA LEU A 14 6.43 7.13 12.30
C LEU A 14 5.33 8.21 12.39
N LEU A 15 5.01 8.92 11.29
CA LEU A 15 4.02 10.01 11.31
C LEU A 15 2.92 9.93 10.24
N PHE A 16 2.97 9.01 9.29
CA PHE A 16 1.86 8.81 8.35
C PHE A 16 0.96 7.70 8.89
N GLY A 17 -0.27 8.07 9.25
CA GLY A 17 -1.29 7.08 9.61
C GLY A 17 -1.53 6.08 8.49
N ALA A 18 -2.16 4.94 8.81
CA ALA A 18 -2.39 3.86 7.86
C ALA A 18 -3.08 4.36 6.57
N VAL A 19 -2.63 3.85 5.42
CA VAL A 19 -3.13 4.19 4.10
C VAL A 19 -4.48 3.53 3.88
N ASN A 20 -5.51 4.34 3.66
CA ASN A 20 -6.84 3.81 3.37
C ASN A 20 -6.92 3.28 1.94
N ILE A 21 -6.98 1.96 1.77
CA ILE A 21 -6.90 1.32 0.44
C ILE A 21 -8.12 1.60 -0.44
N ASN A 22 -9.26 2.02 0.14
CA ASN A 22 -10.45 2.40 -0.60
C ASN A 22 -10.39 3.84 -1.14
N THR A 23 -9.57 4.73 -0.56
CA THR A 23 -9.58 6.16 -0.92
C THR A 23 -8.22 6.74 -1.30
N ALA A 24 -7.12 6.10 -0.92
CA ALA A 24 -5.77 6.59 -1.14
C ALA A 24 -5.49 6.90 -2.62
N SER A 25 -4.73 7.96 -2.88
CA SER A 25 -4.22 8.26 -4.22
C SER A 25 -3.20 7.21 -4.68
N LYS A 26 -2.85 7.25 -5.96
CA LYS A 26 -1.80 6.38 -6.52
C LYS A 26 -0.47 6.61 -5.80
N GLU A 27 -0.15 7.86 -5.54
CA GLU A 27 1.07 8.29 -4.85
C GLU A 27 1.10 7.80 -3.40
N GLU A 28 -0.02 7.91 -2.68
CA GLU A 28 -0.15 7.40 -1.31
C GLU A 28 0.02 5.88 -1.26
N LEU A 29 -0.57 5.14 -2.21
CA LEU A 29 -0.39 3.69 -2.31
C LEU A 29 1.06 3.31 -2.60
N MET A 30 1.78 4.11 -3.39
CA MET A 30 3.19 3.87 -3.71
C MET A 30 4.15 4.16 -2.54
N THR A 31 3.65 4.74 -1.44
CA THR A 31 4.43 4.83 -0.19
C THR A 31 4.54 3.48 0.53
N LEU A 32 3.64 2.55 0.24
CA LEU A 32 3.62 1.23 0.84
C LEU A 32 4.79 0.38 0.34
N LYS A 33 5.42 -0.33 1.28
CA LYS A 33 6.60 -1.15 1.00
C LYS A 33 6.31 -2.20 -0.08
N GLY A 34 7.03 -2.12 -1.20
CA GLY A 34 6.91 -3.09 -2.30
C GLY A 34 5.72 -2.86 -3.23
N ILE A 35 5.06 -1.71 -3.13
CA ILE A 35 4.00 -1.26 -4.03
C ILE A 35 4.59 -0.24 -5.01
N GLY A 36 4.79 -0.66 -6.25
CA GLY A 36 5.17 0.22 -7.35
C GLY A 36 3.96 0.64 -8.18
N GLU A 37 4.21 1.46 -9.20
CA GLU A 37 3.20 2.06 -10.08
C GLU A 37 2.12 1.08 -10.56
N ALA A 38 2.53 -0.04 -11.15
CA ALA A 38 1.61 -1.04 -11.69
C ALA A 38 0.75 -1.73 -10.61
N THR A 39 1.27 -1.87 -9.38
CA THR A 39 0.51 -2.46 -8.28
C THR A 39 -0.47 -1.43 -7.70
N ALA A 40 -0.08 -0.16 -7.58
CA ALA A 40 -0.97 0.92 -7.16
C ALA A 40 -2.15 1.10 -8.13
N GLU A 41 -1.89 1.05 -9.44
CA GLU A 41 -2.95 1.06 -10.46
C GLU A 41 -3.88 -0.14 -10.33
N ALA A 42 -3.35 -1.34 -10.10
CA ALA A 42 -4.17 -2.53 -9.90
C ALA A 42 -5.08 -2.42 -8.67
N ILE A 43 -4.62 -1.79 -7.58
CA ILE A 43 -5.44 -1.52 -6.38
C ILE A 43 -6.59 -0.55 -6.73
N ILE A 44 -6.27 0.54 -7.44
CA ILE A 44 -7.26 1.54 -7.85
C ILE A 44 -8.30 0.93 -8.79
N GLU A 45 -7.87 0.08 -9.72
CA GLU A 45 -8.79 -0.59 -10.64
C GLU A 45 -9.69 -1.56 -9.89
N TYR A 46 -9.12 -2.40 -9.01
CA TYR A 46 -9.88 -3.35 -8.21
C TYR A 46 -10.99 -2.66 -7.41
N ARG A 47 -10.71 -1.53 -6.75
CA ARG A 47 -11.69 -0.82 -5.91
C ARG A 47 -12.79 -0.07 -6.67
N LYS A 48 -12.67 0.09 -7.99
CA LYS A 48 -13.76 0.64 -8.82
C LYS A 48 -14.95 -0.34 -8.88
N GLU A 49 -14.64 -1.64 -8.90
CA GLU A 49 -15.63 -2.71 -9.03
C GLU A 49 -15.89 -3.42 -7.69
N ASN A 50 -14.87 -3.52 -6.83
CA ASN A 50 -14.88 -4.32 -5.62
C ASN A 50 -14.35 -3.51 -4.42
N LYS A 51 -15.23 -3.09 -3.51
CA LYS A 51 -14.77 -2.43 -2.28
C LYS A 51 -14.00 -3.40 -1.40
N PHE A 52 -12.90 -2.92 -0.79
CA PHE A 52 -12.21 -3.66 0.26
C PHE A 52 -13.01 -3.53 1.57
N THR A 53 -13.39 -4.67 2.16
CA THR A 53 -14.15 -4.72 3.42
C THR A 53 -13.26 -5.05 4.62
N LYS A 54 -12.12 -5.69 4.36
CA LYS A 54 -11.06 -6.00 5.30
C LYS A 54 -9.71 -5.88 4.59
N ILE A 55 -8.63 -5.72 5.34
CA ILE A 55 -7.30 -5.53 4.77
C ILE A 55 -6.85 -6.73 3.94
N GLU A 56 -7.29 -7.95 4.28
CA GLU A 56 -6.94 -9.18 3.58
C GLU A 56 -7.47 -9.25 2.14
N ASP A 57 -8.53 -8.50 1.83
CA ASP A 57 -9.14 -8.46 0.50
C ASP A 57 -8.16 -7.91 -0.55
N ILE A 58 -7.14 -7.15 -0.12
CA ILE A 58 -6.08 -6.63 -1.00
C ILE A 58 -5.29 -7.75 -1.70
N LYS A 59 -5.30 -8.98 -1.17
CA LYS A 59 -4.67 -10.15 -1.80
C LYS A 59 -5.36 -10.60 -3.08
N ASN A 60 -6.58 -10.12 -3.34
CA ASN A 60 -7.27 -10.36 -4.61
C ASN A 60 -6.75 -9.45 -5.74
N VAL A 61 -5.93 -8.45 -5.42
CA VAL A 61 -5.34 -7.54 -6.41
C VAL A 61 -4.15 -8.21 -7.10
N LYS A 62 -4.14 -8.15 -8.43
CA LYS A 62 -3.03 -8.67 -9.23
C LYS A 62 -1.70 -8.06 -8.78
N GLY A 63 -0.75 -8.94 -8.46
CA GLY A 63 0.59 -8.54 -8.03
C GLY A 63 0.74 -8.35 -6.52
N ILE A 64 -0.30 -8.64 -5.71
CA ILE A 64 -0.24 -8.68 -4.25
C ILE A 64 -0.50 -10.11 -3.77
N GLY A 65 0.58 -10.82 -3.46
CA GLY A 65 0.52 -12.13 -2.77
C GLY A 65 0.86 -12.00 -1.29
N ASP A 66 0.88 -13.12 -0.57
CA ASP A 66 1.09 -13.16 0.89
C ASP A 66 2.33 -12.39 1.33
N LYS A 67 3.46 -12.54 0.63
CA LYS A 67 4.70 -11.83 0.97
C LYS A 67 4.54 -10.31 0.98
N LYS A 68 3.80 -9.75 0.01
CA LYS A 68 3.57 -8.29 -0.05
C LYS A 68 2.56 -7.87 0.99
N PHE A 69 1.48 -8.64 1.15
CA PHE A 69 0.49 -8.39 2.18
C PHE A 69 1.12 -8.32 3.58
N GLU A 70 1.95 -9.30 3.94
CA GLU A 70 2.67 -9.31 5.22
C GLU A 70 3.57 -8.08 5.42
N SER A 71 4.09 -7.49 4.33
CA SER A 71 4.95 -6.31 4.41
C SER A 71 4.22 -4.97 4.51
N ILE A 72 2.91 -4.94 4.30
CA ILE A 72 2.09 -3.71 4.29
C ILE A 72 0.87 -3.76 5.23
N LYS A 73 0.53 -4.92 5.80
CA LYS A 73 -0.71 -5.11 6.57
C LYS A 73 -0.86 -4.17 7.77
N GLU A 74 0.24 -3.69 8.34
CA GLU A 74 0.25 -2.73 9.45
C GLU A 74 0.16 -1.27 8.97
N ASP A 75 0.43 -1.03 7.68
CA ASP A 75 0.46 0.29 7.05
C ASP A 75 -0.82 0.60 6.25
N ILE A 76 -1.78 -0.33 6.21
CA ILE A 76 -3.04 -0.19 5.46
C ILE A 76 -4.26 -0.29 6.35
N GLU A 77 -5.34 0.36 5.93
CA GLU A 77 -6.63 0.29 6.61
C GLU A 77 -7.81 0.30 5.64
N VAL A 78 -8.94 -0.20 6.13
CA VAL A 78 -10.26 -0.10 5.48
C VAL A 78 -11.18 0.72 6.38
N LYS A 79 -11.03 2.05 6.36
CA LYS A 79 -12.00 2.93 7.01
C LYS A 79 -13.05 3.38 6.01
N ASP A 80 -14.32 3.31 6.39
CA ASP A 80 -15.34 4.07 5.70
C ASP A 80 -15.15 5.54 6.05
N SER A 81 -14.89 6.39 5.06
CA SER A 81 -14.70 7.84 5.24
C SER A 81 -15.97 8.59 5.68
N LYS A 82 -17.02 7.88 6.11
CA LYS A 82 -18.24 8.46 6.67
C LYS A 82 -18.20 8.36 8.19
N LYS A 83 -17.64 9.38 8.82
CA LYS A 83 -18.08 9.84 10.13
C LYS A 83 -18.38 11.33 10.04
#